data_AF-A0A6M1PNC9-F1
#
_entry.id   AF-A0A6M1PNC9-F1
#
_cell.length_a   1.000
_cell.length_b   1.000
_cell.length_c   1.000
_cell.angle_alpha   90.00
_cell.angle_beta   90.00
_cell.angle_gamma   90.00
#
_symmetry.space_group_name_H-M   'P 1'
#
loop_
_entity.id
_entity.type
_entity.pdbx_description
1 polymer ?
#
loop_
_entity_poly.entity_id
_entity_poly.type
_entity_poly.pdbx_seq_one_letter_code
_entity_poly.pdbx_strand_id
1 'polypeptide(L)'
;MVYDGIVLGLVAGLLRGGFRYGLTQFGNLRIRGGLWFPLLLLLQFAVFELNDRSSAFASVSGIIFIAVYAAGLYLLWLNRSTPGFLFIFAGVFLNFLVMAVNGGKMPVSLDAAKVLDPYYVHLLESGTVATKHYLMDSATRLSFLGDIIPLSKPYPRTQVISIGDIVMNAGIFLYLQYILVPDKRQIKQEMEAKQS
;
A
#
# COMPACT_ATOMS: atom_id res chain seq x y z
N MET A 1 6.02 -1.76 -2.87
CA MET A 1 5.46 -1.73 -1.50
C MET A 1 4.32 -2.70 -1.25
N VAL A 2 3.10 -2.51 -1.78
CA VAL A 2 1.88 -3.28 -1.37
C VAL A 2 1.88 -4.78 -1.75
N TYR A 3 2.67 -5.16 -2.75
CA TYR A 3 2.59 -6.49 -3.37
C TYR A 3 2.96 -7.65 -2.45
N ASP A 4 3.87 -7.46 -1.51
CA ASP A 4 4.44 -8.56 -0.74
C ASP A 4 3.42 -9.14 0.24
N GLY A 5 2.71 -8.28 0.96
CA GLY A 5 1.62 -8.67 1.84
C GLY A 5 0.50 -9.37 1.07
N ILE A 6 0.23 -8.94 -0.17
CA ILE A 6 -0.73 -9.62 -1.06
C ILE A 6 -0.22 -11.01 -1.41
N VAL A 7 0.97 -11.13 -1.99
CA VAL A 7 1.50 -12.42 -2.46
C VAL A 7 1.65 -13.41 -1.30
N LEU A 8 2.28 -13.00 -0.21
CA LEU A 8 2.47 -13.83 0.97
C LEU A 8 1.13 -14.21 1.60
N GLY A 9 0.20 -13.26 1.70
CA GLY A 9 -1.12 -13.50 2.28
C GLY A 9 -1.96 -14.45 1.42
N LEU A 10 -1.92 -14.30 0.10
CA LEU A 10 -2.60 -15.20 -0.83
C LEU A 10 -2.02 -16.60 -0.77
N VAL A 11 -0.70 -16.74 -0.89
CA VAL A 11 -0.02 -18.04 -0.87
C VAL A 11 -0.27 -18.76 0.45
N ALA A 12 0.00 -18.10 1.58
CA ALA A 12 -0.22 -18.71 2.89
C ALA A 12 -1.71 -19.02 3.15
N GLY A 13 -2.61 -18.13 2.71
CA GLY A 13 -4.06 -18.31 2.88
C GLY A 13 -4.59 -19.49 2.07
N LEU A 14 -4.20 -19.60 0.80
CA LEU A 14 -4.60 -20.70 -0.08
C LEU A 14 -3.99 -22.04 0.37
N LEU A 15 -2.76 -22.06 0.89
CA LEU A 15 -2.15 -23.26 1.46
C LEU A 15 -2.86 -23.74 2.72
N ARG A 16 -3.34 -22.82 3.57
CA ARG A 16 -3.99 -23.14 4.85
C ARG A 16 -5.48 -23.44 4.73
N GLY A 17 -6.22 -22.67 3.94
CA GLY A 17 -7.67 -22.79 3.77
C GLY A 17 -8.10 -23.61 2.54
N GLY A 18 -7.18 -23.88 1.62
CA GLY A 18 -7.43 -24.63 0.41
C GLY A 18 -7.97 -23.77 -0.75
N PHE A 19 -7.56 -24.12 -1.97
CA PHE A 19 -7.84 -23.33 -3.18
C PHE A 19 -9.34 -23.17 -3.47
N ARG A 20 -10.13 -24.24 -3.29
CA ARG A 20 -11.58 -24.22 -3.55
C ARG A 20 -12.33 -23.27 -2.62
N TYR A 21 -11.99 -23.30 -1.32
CA TYR A 21 -12.56 -22.39 -0.34
C TYR A 21 -12.14 -20.94 -0.62
N GLY A 22 -10.85 -20.71 -0.93
CA GLY A 22 -10.37 -19.38 -1.30
C GLY A 22 -11.16 -18.75 -2.47
N LEU A 23 -11.39 -19.51 -3.55
CA LEU A 23 -12.16 -19.03 -4.70
C LEU A 23 -13.61 -18.65 -4.36
N THR A 24 -14.30 -19.43 -3.52
CA THR A 24 -15.68 -19.10 -3.12
C THR A 24 -15.73 -17.86 -2.23
N GLN A 25 -14.70 -17.62 -1.41
CA GLN A 25 -14.63 -16.42 -0.58
C GLN A 25 -14.39 -15.15 -1.39
N PHE A 26 -13.60 -15.19 -2.47
CA PHE A 26 -13.41 -14.02 -3.34
C PHE A 26 -14.73 -13.49 -3.92
N GLY A 27 -15.66 -14.38 -4.28
CA GLY A 27 -16.99 -13.99 -4.77
C GLY A 27 -17.90 -13.37 -3.70
N ASN A 28 -17.59 -13.59 -2.41
CA ASN A 28 -18.38 -13.12 -1.27
C ASN A 28 -17.75 -11.92 -0.54
N LEU A 29 -16.67 -11.34 -1.09
CA LEU A 29 -16.00 -10.19 -0.50
C LEU A 29 -16.93 -8.98 -0.45
N ARG A 30 -17.31 -8.59 0.78
CA ARG A 30 -18.10 -7.39 1.04
C ARG A 30 -17.26 -6.36 1.78
N ILE A 31 -16.57 -5.52 1.00
CA ILE A 31 -15.87 -4.33 1.52
C ILE A 31 -16.78 -3.12 1.30
N ARG A 32 -17.00 -2.33 2.35
CA ARG A 32 -17.78 -1.07 2.22
C ARG A 32 -17.03 -0.11 1.31
N GLY A 33 -17.66 0.28 0.21
CA GLY A 33 -17.02 1.11 -0.81
C GLY A 33 -15.92 0.39 -1.61
N GLY A 34 -15.98 -0.95 -1.72
CA GLY A 34 -14.96 -1.74 -2.41
C GLY A 34 -14.59 -1.25 -3.81
N LEU A 35 -15.56 -0.77 -4.60
CA LEU A 35 -15.33 -0.21 -5.94
C LEU A 35 -14.55 1.12 -5.95
N TRP A 36 -14.53 1.85 -4.83
CA TRP A 36 -13.78 3.10 -4.75
C TRP A 36 -12.27 2.87 -4.65
N PHE A 37 -11.81 1.76 -4.09
CA PHE A 37 -10.38 1.45 -4.03
C PHE A 37 -9.72 1.39 -5.42
N PRO A 38 -10.21 0.60 -6.40
CA PRO A 38 -9.63 0.59 -7.74
C PRO A 38 -9.84 1.92 -8.47
N LEU A 39 -10.94 2.64 -8.23
CA LEU A 39 -11.17 3.96 -8.83
C LEU A 39 -10.15 5.00 -8.33
N LEU A 40 -9.86 5.02 -7.03
CA LEU A 40 -8.82 5.88 -6.45
C LEU A 40 -7.44 5.51 -6.99
N LEU A 41 -7.15 4.23 -7.19
CA LEU A 41 -5.90 3.77 -7.81
C LEU A 41 -5.78 4.26 -9.26
N LEU A 42 -6.84 4.11 -10.07
CA LEU A 42 -6.88 4.64 -11.44
C LEU A 42 -6.69 6.15 -11.47
N LEU A 43 -7.31 6.88 -10.53
CA LEU A 43 -7.12 8.32 -10.40
C LEU A 43 -5.66 8.66 -10.07
N GLN A 44 -4.99 7.91 -9.18
CA GLN A 44 -3.56 8.11 -8.93
C GLN A 44 -2.68 7.89 -10.17
N PHE A 45 -3.01 6.90 -11.01
CA PHE A 45 -2.30 6.67 -12.27
C PHE A 45 -2.53 7.80 -13.25
N ALA A 46 -3.77 8.27 -13.40
CA ALA A 46 -4.09 9.40 -14.26
C ALA A 46 -3.39 10.70 -13.82
N VAL A 47 -3.38 10.99 -12.51
CA VAL A 47 -2.68 12.17 -11.96
C VAL A 47 -1.17 12.07 -12.19
N PHE A 48 -0.59 10.87 -12.04
CA PHE A 48 0.84 10.65 -12.30
C PHE A 48 1.19 10.91 -13.77
N GLU A 49 0.44 10.33 -14.72
CA GLU A 49 0.66 10.52 -16.16
C GLU A 49 0.50 11.99 -16.60
N LEU A 50 -0.44 12.73 -15.99
CA LEU A 50 -0.68 14.14 -16.30
C LEU A 50 0.37 15.07 -15.67
N ASN A 51 0.98 14.67 -14.55
CA ASN A 51 2.03 15.44 -13.88
C ASN A 51 3.27 15.60 -14.77
N ASP A 52 3.66 14.52 -15.45
CA ASP A 52 4.82 14.51 -16.35
C ASP A 52 4.63 15.38 -17.61
N ARG A 53 3.39 15.77 -17.94
CA ARG A 53 3.06 16.50 -19.18
C ARG A 53 2.89 18.02 -18.99
N SER A 54 2.71 18.51 -17.76
CA SER A 54 2.42 19.93 -17.52
C SER A 54 2.96 20.42 -16.17
N SER A 55 3.88 21.39 -16.22
CA SER A 55 4.43 22.06 -15.03
C SER A 55 3.37 22.83 -14.22
N ALA A 56 2.31 23.34 -14.87
CA ALA A 56 1.19 23.96 -14.18
C ALA A 56 0.35 22.93 -13.38
N PHE A 57 0.27 21.69 -13.86
CA PHE A 57 -0.42 20.60 -13.17
C PHE A 57 0.39 20.05 -11.99
N ALA A 58 1.73 20.10 -12.07
CA ALA A 58 2.62 19.69 -10.98
C ALA A 58 2.31 20.44 -9.66
N SER A 59 1.99 21.74 -9.73
CA SER A 59 1.63 22.56 -8.56
C SER A 59 0.33 22.14 -7.88
N VAL A 60 -0.61 21.52 -8.61
CA VAL A 60 -1.91 21.07 -8.09
C VAL A 60 -1.90 19.59 -7.74
N SER A 61 -1.01 18.82 -8.36
CA SER A 61 -0.90 17.36 -8.19
C SER A 61 -0.74 16.93 -6.74
N GLY A 62 0.03 17.66 -5.93
CA GLY A 62 0.22 17.38 -4.51
C GLY A 62 -1.08 17.45 -3.70
N ILE A 63 -1.93 18.44 -3.99
CA ILE A 63 -3.25 18.58 -3.36
C ILE A 63 -4.15 17.40 -3.75
N ILE A 64 -4.11 17.00 -5.03
CA ILE A 64 -4.89 15.86 -5.51
C ILE A 64 -4.43 14.56 -4.84
N PHE A 65 -3.11 14.34 -4.70
CA PHE A 65 -2.58 13.18 -3.99
C PHE A 65 -3.03 13.15 -2.52
N ILE A 66 -2.95 14.29 -1.83
CA ILE A 66 -3.44 14.41 -0.45
C ILE A 66 -4.93 14.06 -0.37
N ALA A 67 -5.76 14.58 -1.28
CA ALA A 67 -7.19 14.28 -1.32
C ALA A 67 -7.47 12.79 -1.58
N VAL A 68 -6.73 12.16 -2.50
CA VAL A 68 -6.85 10.72 -2.78
C VAL A 68 -6.46 9.88 -1.57
N TYR A 69 -5.37 10.21 -0.89
CA TYR A 69 -4.97 9.52 0.34
C TYR A 69 -6.01 9.69 1.45
N ALA A 70 -6.53 10.90 1.65
CA ALA A 70 -7.58 11.16 2.63
C ALA A 70 -8.87 10.36 2.33
N ALA A 71 -9.27 10.28 1.05
CA ALA A 71 -10.40 9.44 0.62
C ALA A 71 -10.13 7.95 0.88
N GLY A 72 -8.91 7.48 0.56
CA GLY A 72 -8.49 6.09 0.85
C GLY A 72 -8.52 5.77 2.34
N LEU A 73 -7.99 6.67 3.19
CA LEU A 73 -8.02 6.54 4.65
C LEU A 73 -9.46 6.50 5.17
N TYR A 74 -10.36 7.32 4.63
CA TYR A 74 -11.77 7.29 4.99
C TYR A 74 -12.41 5.93 4.66
N LEU A 75 -12.16 5.38 3.46
CA LEU A 75 -12.67 4.06 3.09
C LEU A 75 -12.11 2.94 3.98
N LEU A 76 -10.83 3.00 4.33
CA LEU A 76 -10.21 2.07 5.27
C LEU A 76 -10.88 2.18 6.65
N TRP A 77 -11.14 3.41 7.11
CA TRP A 77 -11.81 3.66 8.38
C TRP A 77 -13.26 3.14 8.44
N LEU A 78 -14.00 3.19 7.33
CA LEU A 78 -15.33 2.60 7.22
C LEU A 78 -15.34 1.08 7.44
N ASN A 79 -14.20 0.44 7.21
CA ASN A 79 -13.98 -1.01 7.32
C ASN A 79 -13.11 -1.38 8.54
N ARG A 80 -12.91 -0.47 9.51
CA ARG A 80 -12.03 -0.69 10.68
C ARG A 80 -12.39 -1.88 11.57
N SER A 81 -13.63 -2.35 11.52
CA SER A 81 -14.08 -3.55 12.25
C SER A 81 -13.60 -4.85 11.60
N THR A 82 -13.13 -4.80 10.35
CA THR A 82 -12.63 -5.95 9.62
C THR A 82 -11.18 -6.23 10.02
N PRO A 83 -10.82 -7.47 10.39
CA PRO A 83 -9.44 -7.82 10.73
C PRO A 83 -8.44 -7.41 9.65
N GLY A 84 -7.29 -6.88 10.06
CA GLY A 84 -6.25 -6.35 9.17
C GLY A 84 -6.45 -4.89 8.75
N PHE A 85 -7.69 -4.38 8.61
CA PHE A 85 -7.93 -3.03 8.10
C PHE A 85 -7.34 -1.91 8.96
N LEU A 86 -7.31 -2.05 10.28
CA LEU A 86 -6.67 -1.05 11.15
C LEU A 86 -5.15 -0.97 10.96
N PHE A 87 -4.48 -2.10 10.66
CA PHE A 87 -3.06 -2.11 10.32
C PHE A 87 -2.83 -1.46 8.95
N ILE A 88 -3.68 -1.77 7.96
CA ILE A 88 -3.62 -1.11 6.63
C ILE A 88 -3.80 0.40 6.80
N PHE A 89 -4.83 0.82 7.55
CA PHE A 89 -5.09 2.22 7.87
C PHE A 89 -3.88 2.88 8.54
N ALA A 90 -3.30 2.26 9.57
CA ALA A 90 -2.15 2.81 10.27
C ALA A 90 -0.94 2.99 9.36
N GLY A 91 -0.62 1.99 8.53
CA GLY A 91 0.49 2.09 7.58
C GLY A 91 0.29 3.17 6.53
N VAL A 92 -0.91 3.24 5.94
CA VAL A 92 -1.27 4.31 4.98
C VAL A 92 -1.26 5.68 5.65
N PHE A 93 -1.71 5.77 6.89
CA PHE A 93 -1.76 7.03 7.66
C PHE A 93 -0.36 7.55 7.97
N LEU A 94 0.58 6.67 8.33
CA LEU A 94 1.99 7.05 8.52
C LEU A 94 2.58 7.64 7.24
N ASN A 95 2.40 6.95 6.10
CA ASN A 95 2.88 7.45 4.80
C ASN A 95 2.20 8.78 4.42
N PHE A 96 0.88 8.88 4.64
CA PHE A 96 0.13 10.12 4.39
C PHE A 96 0.66 11.28 5.22
N LEU A 97 0.93 11.07 6.51
CA LEU A 97 1.42 12.11 7.40
C LEU A 97 2.76 12.65 6.92
N VAL A 98 3.68 11.76 6.54
CA VAL A 98 4.98 12.15 5.97
C VAL A 98 4.80 12.94 4.69
N MET A 99 3.99 12.47 3.75
CA MET A 99 3.74 13.20 2.50
C MET A 99 3.10 14.57 2.77
N ALA A 100 2.10 14.65 3.65
CA ALA A 100 1.38 15.88 3.93
C ALA A 100 2.28 16.98 4.51
N VAL A 101 3.23 16.63 5.39
CA VAL A 101 4.15 17.60 5.97
C VAL A 101 5.35 17.95 5.08
N ASN A 102 5.54 17.23 3.97
CA ASN A 102 6.61 17.44 2.98
C ASN A 102 6.06 17.80 1.58
N GLY A 103 4.94 18.52 1.52
CA GLY A 103 4.43 19.08 0.25
C GLY A 103 3.79 18.06 -0.70
N GLY A 104 3.31 16.94 -0.18
CA GLY A 104 2.65 15.88 -0.95
C GLY A 104 3.62 14.89 -1.62
N LYS A 105 4.91 14.94 -1.28
CA LYS A 105 5.94 14.03 -1.82
C LYS A 105 6.50 13.13 -0.73
N MET A 106 6.87 11.92 -1.10
CA MET A 106 7.50 10.95 -0.21
C MET A 106 9.02 11.21 -0.18
N PRO A 107 9.61 11.52 0.98
CA PRO A 107 11.04 11.68 1.10
C PRO A 107 11.73 10.31 1.07
N VAL A 108 12.84 10.21 0.33
CA VAL A 108 13.67 9.00 0.19
C VAL A 108 15.07 9.28 0.72
N SER A 109 15.56 8.39 1.58
CA SER A 109 16.93 8.47 2.10
C SER A 109 17.94 8.29 0.97
N LEU A 110 18.93 9.18 0.87
CA LEU A 110 20.01 9.06 -0.11
C LEU A 110 20.78 7.75 0.06
N ASP A 111 21.09 7.36 1.29
CA ASP A 111 21.81 6.12 1.57
C ASP A 111 21.01 4.89 1.18
N ALA A 112 19.69 4.93 1.39
CA ALA A 112 18.82 3.85 0.98
C ALA A 112 18.60 3.83 -0.54
N ALA A 113 18.53 5.00 -1.20
CA ALA A 113 18.37 5.11 -2.65
C ALA A 113 19.54 4.50 -3.43
N LYS A 114 20.72 4.33 -2.82
CA LYS A 114 21.90 3.68 -3.45
C LYS A 114 21.65 2.25 -3.91
N VAL A 115 20.62 1.56 -3.41
CA VAL A 115 20.24 0.23 -3.93
C VAL A 115 19.38 0.27 -5.19
N LEU A 116 18.89 1.46 -5.56
CA LEU A 116 18.11 1.68 -6.78
C LEU A 116 19.05 1.78 -8.00
N ASP A 117 18.45 1.74 -9.19
CA ASP A 117 19.20 1.94 -10.43
C ASP A 117 19.88 3.33 -10.41
N PRO A 118 21.17 3.44 -10.76
CA PRO A 118 21.89 4.72 -10.80
C PRO A 118 21.19 5.80 -11.63
N TYR A 119 20.49 5.41 -12.71
CA TYR A 119 19.68 6.34 -13.49
C TYR A 119 18.53 6.94 -12.69
N TYR A 120 17.89 6.14 -11.83
CA TYR A 120 16.81 6.58 -10.95
C TYR A 120 17.34 7.51 -9.84
N VAL A 121 18.51 7.19 -9.28
CA VAL A 121 19.19 8.06 -8.31
C VAL A 121 19.51 9.41 -8.94
N HIS A 122 20.06 9.42 -10.16
CA HIS A 122 20.38 10.66 -10.87
C HIS A 122 19.13 11.49 -11.18
N LEU A 123 18.01 10.84 -11.53
CA LEU A 123 16.70 11.50 -11.72
C LEU A 123 16.18 12.17 -10.44
N LEU A 124 16.40 11.54 -9.28
CA LEU A 124 16.02 12.08 -7.98
C LEU A 124 16.92 13.25 -7.57
N GLU A 125 18.22 13.17 -7.85
CA GLU A 125 19.20 14.23 -7.60
C GLU A 125 18.98 15.46 -8.48
N SER A 126 18.67 15.25 -9.75
CA SER A 126 18.53 16.32 -10.73
C SER A 126 17.22 17.11 -10.57
N GLY A 127 16.28 16.61 -9.76
CA GLY A 127 14.94 17.20 -9.55
C GLY A 127 14.13 17.35 -10.85
N THR A 128 14.59 16.75 -11.95
CA THR A 128 14.16 17.04 -13.32
C THR A 128 12.87 16.30 -13.68
N VAL A 129 12.45 15.34 -12.86
CA VAL A 129 11.19 14.62 -13.04
C VAL A 129 10.29 14.89 -11.84
N ALA A 130 9.03 15.21 -12.13
CA ALA A 130 7.95 15.39 -11.16
C ALA A 130 7.54 14.04 -10.54
N THR A 131 8.50 13.30 -9.98
CA THR A 131 8.21 12.04 -9.32
C THR A 131 7.55 12.29 -7.96
N LYS A 132 6.82 11.27 -7.48
CA LYS A 132 6.25 11.24 -6.12
C LYS A 132 7.32 11.23 -5.02
N HIS A 133 8.60 11.16 -5.38
CA HIS A 133 9.72 11.01 -4.47
C HIS A 133 10.67 12.22 -4.56
N TYR A 134 11.32 12.55 -3.45
CA TYR A 134 12.45 13.49 -3.45
C TYR A 134 13.50 13.03 -2.44
N LEU A 135 14.76 13.41 -2.65
CA LEU A 135 15.84 13.05 -1.72
C LEU A 135 15.73 13.85 -0.43
N MET A 136 15.88 13.15 0.70
CA MET A 136 15.90 13.78 2.02
C MET A 136 16.99 14.84 2.13
N ASP A 137 16.63 15.95 2.75
CA ASP A 137 17.49 17.09 3.06
C ASP A 137 17.26 17.59 4.49
N SER A 138 17.93 18.68 4.88
CA SER A 138 17.77 19.30 6.20
C SER A 138 16.38 19.89 6.45
N ALA A 139 15.58 20.13 5.42
CA ALA A 139 14.23 20.67 5.53
C ALA A 139 13.17 19.57 5.71
N THR A 140 13.53 18.31 5.45
CA THR A 140 12.64 17.16 5.48
C THR A 140 12.13 16.86 6.89
N ARG A 141 10.80 16.78 7.04
CA ARG A 141 10.11 16.49 8.29
C ARG A 141 9.74 15.01 8.36
N LEU A 142 9.81 14.43 9.56
CA LEU A 142 9.49 13.01 9.80
C LEU A 142 10.30 12.04 8.92
N SER A 143 11.57 12.37 8.66
CA SER A 143 12.48 11.57 7.80
C SER A 143 12.56 10.10 8.21
N PHE A 144 12.47 9.79 9.51
CA PHE A 144 12.47 8.41 10.04
C PHE A 144 11.24 7.57 9.63
N LEU A 145 10.17 8.19 9.12
CA LEU A 145 8.99 7.52 8.57
C LEU A 145 8.96 7.51 7.04
N GLY A 146 9.94 8.15 6.39
CA GLY A 146 10.08 8.14 4.94
C GLY A 146 10.60 6.80 4.41
N ASP A 147 11.00 6.79 3.14
CA ASP A 147 11.59 5.62 2.50
C ASP A 147 13.06 5.50 2.93
N ILE A 148 13.30 4.72 3.97
CA ILE A 148 14.63 4.57 4.61
C ILE A 148 15.15 3.15 4.63
N ILE A 149 14.33 2.15 4.26
CA ILE A 149 14.68 0.74 4.36
C ILE A 149 15.01 0.22 2.96
N PRO A 150 16.30 0.08 2.59
CA PRO A 150 16.68 -0.44 1.30
C PRO A 150 16.42 -1.94 1.22
N LEU A 151 15.75 -2.38 0.16
CA LEU A 151 15.61 -3.78 -0.21
C LEU A 151 16.38 -4.04 -1.50
N SER A 152 17.28 -5.02 -1.44
CA SER A 152 18.06 -5.51 -2.57
C SER A 152 18.34 -7.01 -2.38
N LYS A 153 19.18 -7.62 -3.24
CA LYS A 153 19.50 -9.05 -3.15
C LYS A 153 19.88 -9.45 -1.70
N PRO A 154 19.32 -10.55 -1.15
CA PRO A 154 18.60 -11.65 -1.81
C PRO A 154 17.10 -11.39 -2.08
N TYR A 155 16.55 -10.24 -1.68
CA TYR A 155 15.18 -9.90 -1.98
C TYR A 155 15.02 -9.65 -3.51
N PRO A 156 13.94 -10.14 -4.15
CA PRO A 156 13.86 -10.26 -5.62
C PRO A 156 13.70 -8.94 -6.38
N ARG A 157 13.57 -7.80 -5.68
CA ARG A 157 13.42 -6.47 -6.32
C ARG A 157 14.29 -5.44 -5.62
N THR A 158 14.71 -4.43 -6.34
CA THR A 158 15.39 -3.25 -5.78
C THR A 158 14.37 -2.15 -5.51
N GLN A 159 14.14 -1.83 -4.23
CA GLN A 159 13.22 -0.76 -3.82
C GLN A 159 13.61 -0.23 -2.44
N VAL A 160 13.16 0.97 -2.09
CA VAL A 160 13.30 1.53 -0.74
C VAL A 160 11.93 1.65 -0.12
N ILE A 161 11.71 1.06 1.05
CA ILE A 161 10.39 0.98 1.69
C ILE A 161 10.35 1.85 2.95
N SER A 162 9.14 2.25 3.36
CA SER A 162 8.91 2.95 4.62
C SER A 162 8.48 2.00 5.75
N ILE A 163 8.47 2.49 6.99
CA ILE A 163 7.85 1.80 8.12
C ILE A 163 6.33 1.62 7.89
N GLY A 164 5.68 2.63 7.30
CA GLY A 164 4.27 2.57 6.95
C GLY A 164 3.97 1.44 5.97
N ASP A 165 4.86 1.17 5.01
CA ASP A 165 4.72 0.05 4.08
C ASP A 165 4.77 -1.31 4.77
N ILE A 166 5.65 -1.49 5.75
CA ILE A 166 5.74 -2.74 6.53
C ILE A 166 4.42 -2.96 7.28
N VAL A 167 3.95 -1.95 8.01
CA VAL A 167 2.70 -2.01 8.79
C VAL A 167 1.50 -2.29 7.87
N MET A 168 1.44 -1.62 6.73
CA MET A 168 0.40 -1.83 5.72
C MET A 168 0.42 -3.26 5.16
N ASN A 169 1.59 -3.79 4.79
CA ASN A 169 1.74 -5.16 4.28
C ASN A 169 1.34 -6.20 5.32
N ALA A 170 1.68 -6.00 6.60
CA ALA A 170 1.23 -6.86 7.68
C ALA A 170 -0.31 -6.85 7.80
N GLY A 171 -0.93 -5.68 7.68
CA GLY A 171 -2.40 -5.56 7.67
C GLY A 171 -3.06 -6.30 6.50
N ILE A 172 -2.49 -6.18 5.29
CA ILE A 172 -2.96 -6.90 4.11
C ILE A 172 -2.84 -8.41 4.31
N PHE A 173 -1.69 -8.87 4.81
CA PHE A 173 -1.47 -10.26 5.12
C PHE A 173 -2.55 -10.79 6.09
N LEU A 174 -2.78 -10.08 7.20
CA LEU A 174 -3.79 -10.45 8.19
C LEU A 174 -5.21 -10.49 7.61
N TYR A 175 -5.56 -9.51 6.77
CA TYR A 175 -6.86 -9.49 6.10
C TYR A 175 -7.04 -10.68 5.16
N LEU A 176 -6.03 -11.01 4.36
CA LEU A 176 -6.07 -12.17 3.48
C LEU A 176 -6.14 -13.48 4.25
N GLN A 177 -5.42 -13.61 5.36
CA GLN A 177 -5.57 -14.78 6.24
C GLN A 177 -6.98 -14.89 6.81
N TYR A 178 -7.59 -13.77 7.21
CA TYR A 178 -8.95 -13.75 7.72
C TYR A 178 -10.00 -14.20 6.70
N ILE A 179 -9.83 -13.82 5.43
CA ILE A 179 -10.75 -14.23 4.35
C ILE A 179 -10.51 -15.67 3.91
N LEU A 180 -9.25 -16.04 3.73
CA LEU A 180 -8.91 -17.28 3.03
C LEU A 180 -8.85 -18.50 3.94
N VAL A 181 -8.81 -18.31 5.25
CA VAL A 181 -8.73 -19.42 6.22
C VAL A 181 -10.08 -19.56 6.94
N PRO A 182 -10.77 -20.70 6.78
CA PRO A 182 -12.05 -20.91 7.44
C PRO A 182 -11.90 -20.93 8.97
N ASP A 183 -12.86 -20.31 9.66
CA ASP A 183 -12.96 -20.44 11.11
C ASP A 183 -13.38 -21.89 11.46
N LYS A 184 -12.81 -22.45 12.53
CA LYS A 184 -13.19 -23.79 13.05
C LYS A 184 -14.70 -23.93 13.25
N ARG A 185 -15.38 -22.82 13.56
CA ARG A 185 -16.85 -22.77 13.68
C ARG A 185 -17.57 -22.96 12.35
N GLN A 186 -17.06 -22.37 11.26
CA GLN A 186 -17.62 -22.54 9.92
C GLN A 186 -17.41 -23.97 9.41
N ILE A 187 -16.23 -24.56 9.66
CA ILE A 187 -15.96 -25.97 9.31
C ILE A 187 -16.97 -26.89 10.00
N LYS A 188 -17.24 -26.66 11.29
CA LYS A 188 -18.22 -27.45 12.05
C LYS A 188 -19.63 -27.32 11.47
N GLN A 189 -20.08 -26.11 11.14
CA GLN A 189 -21.39 -25.85 10.55
C GLN A 189 -21.55 -26.48 9.15
N GLU A 190 -20.51 -26.43 8.30
CA GLU A 190 -20.53 -27.08 6.99
C GLU A 190 -20.59 -28.60 7.09
N MET A 191 -19.94 -29.21 8.09
CA MET A 191 -20.04 -30.65 8.32
C MET A 191 -21.44 -31.04 8.80
N GLU A 192 -22.04 -30.27 9.70
CA GLU A 192 -23.40 -30.49 10.21
C GLU A 192 -24.44 -30.37 9.07
N ALA A 193 -24.30 -29.37 8.19
CA ALA A 193 -25.20 -29.18 7.04
C ALA A 193 -25.09 -30.24 5.94
N LYS A 194 -23.97 -30.99 5.87
CA LYS A 194 -23.80 -32.12 4.93
C LYS A 194 -24.36 -33.44 5.47
N GLN A 195 -24.70 -33.50 6.76
CA GLN A 195 -25.23 -34.70 7.43
C GLN A 195 -26.75 -34.68 7.60
N SER A 196 -27.40 -33.53 7.33
CA SER A 196 -28.86 -33.34 7.30
C SER A 196 -29.42 -33.47 5.89
#